data_AF-A0A6A3KPX0-F1
#
_entry.id   AF-A0A6A3KPX0-F1
#
_cell.length_a   1.000
_cell.length_b   1.000
_cell.length_c   1.000
_cell.angle_alpha   90.00
_cell.angle_beta   90.00
_cell.angle_gamma   90.00
#
_symmetry.space_group_name_H-M   'P 1'
#
loop_
_entity.id
_entity.type
_entity.pdbx_description
1 polymer ?
#
loop_
_entity_poly.entity_id
_entity_poly.type
_entity_poly.pdbx_seq_one_letter_code
_entity_poly.pdbx_strand_id
1 'polypeptide(L)'
;MAKDRFSRNPYPDVRVSEEEREHLIALVNGCVQSHFQKYDEFVVTDKHQVDERRWEHVKSKDDMHVYTERVNKDSRKTLPDAEKNMASMLSVGTFVGGLEDLMFGIINTFRDAMRVKTA
;
A
#
# COMPACT_ATOMS: atom_id res chain seq x y z
N MET A 1 16.61 -3.19 -34.58
CA MET A 1 16.24 -1.83 -34.12
C MET A 1 14.83 -1.83 -33.52
N ALA A 2 14.66 -2.34 -32.28
CA ALA A 2 13.35 -2.49 -31.64
C ALA A 2 13.31 -1.92 -30.20
N LYS A 3 14.33 -1.14 -29.81
CA LYS A 3 14.55 -0.72 -28.41
C LYS A 3 13.75 0.53 -28.01
N ASP A 4 13.07 1.18 -28.96
CA ASP A 4 12.49 2.52 -28.79
C ASP A 4 10.95 2.56 -28.84
N ARG A 5 10.29 1.44 -29.13
CA ARG A 5 8.83 1.38 -29.35
C ARG A 5 8.00 1.28 -28.07
N PHE A 6 8.63 1.00 -26.93
CA PHE A 6 7.95 0.80 -25.64
C PHE A 6 8.39 1.79 -24.56
N SER A 7 9.14 2.82 -24.93
CA SER A 7 9.79 3.78 -24.03
C SER A 7 8.99 5.08 -23.85
N ARG A 8 7.99 5.32 -24.71
CA ARG A 8 7.27 6.59 -24.75
C ARG A 8 5.94 6.42 -24.04
N ASN A 9 5.78 7.13 -22.93
CA ASN A 9 4.50 7.26 -22.25
C ASN A 9 3.43 7.68 -23.29
N PRO A 10 2.37 6.88 -23.52
CA PRO A 10 1.35 7.20 -24.52
C PRO A 10 0.44 8.34 -24.05
N TYR A 11 0.54 8.74 -22.79
CA TYR A 11 -0.23 9.84 -22.20
C TYR A 11 0.57 11.14 -22.21
N PRO A 12 -0.11 12.29 -22.34
CA PRO A 12 0.51 13.60 -22.12
C PRO A 12 1.13 13.70 -20.73
N ASP A 13 2.17 14.53 -20.60
CA ASP A 13 2.76 14.81 -19.29
C ASP A 13 1.70 15.37 -18.34
N VAL A 14 1.63 14.78 -17.15
CA VAL A 14 0.70 15.21 -16.11
C VAL A 14 1.12 16.61 -15.65
N ARG A 15 0.27 17.60 -15.91
CA ARG A 15 0.45 18.97 -15.43
C ARG A 15 -0.39 19.13 -14.17
N VAL A 16 0.28 19.40 -13.06
CA VAL A 16 -0.35 19.64 -11.76
C VAL A 16 -0.06 21.10 -11.39
N SER A 17 -1.08 21.86 -11.04
CA SER A 17 -0.90 23.22 -10.52
C SER A 17 -0.20 23.19 -9.15
N GLU A 18 0.30 24.33 -8.69
CA GLU A 18 0.92 24.41 -7.35
C GLU A 18 -0.11 24.08 -6.25
N GLU A 19 -1.33 24.60 -6.37
CA GLU A 19 -2.45 24.32 -5.46
C GLU A 19 -2.84 22.83 -5.45
N GLU A 20 -2.93 22.20 -6.63
CA GLU A 20 -3.23 20.76 -6.73
C GLU A 20 -2.10 19.92 -6.13
N ARG A 21 -0.84 20.33 -6.32
CA ARG A 21 0.33 19.66 -5.73
C ARG A 21 0.28 19.74 -4.20
N GLU A 22 -0.02 20.90 -3.64
CA GLU A 22 -0.15 21.07 -2.19
C GLU A 22 -1.28 20.20 -1.62
N HIS A 23 -2.43 20.15 -2.28
CA HIS A 23 -3.54 19.28 -1.89
C HIS A 23 -3.15 17.80 -1.92
N LEU A 24 -2.45 17.34 -2.96
CA LEU A 24 -1.98 15.96 -3.05
C LEU A 24 -0.98 15.63 -1.93
N ILE A 25 -0.07 16.54 -1.61
CA ILE A 25 0.88 16.36 -0.50
C ILE A 25 0.14 16.28 0.84
N ALA A 26 -0.82 17.18 1.08
CA ALA A 26 -1.63 17.17 2.29
C ALA A 26 -2.43 15.88 2.43
N LEU A 27 -2.99 15.37 1.34
CA LEU A 27 -3.69 14.09 1.30
C LEU A 27 -2.76 12.94 1.69
N VAL A 28 -1.58 12.85 1.06
CA VAL A 28 -0.59 11.80 1.37
C VAL A 28 -0.15 11.88 2.83
N ASN A 29 0.12 13.07 3.34
CA ASN A 29 0.48 13.27 4.75
C ASN A 29 -0.63 12.78 5.70
N GLY A 30 -1.89 13.12 5.40
CA GLY A 30 -3.04 12.64 6.16
C GLY A 30 -3.17 11.12 6.13
N CYS A 31 -2.96 10.50 4.96
CA CYS A 31 -2.95 9.04 4.84
C CYS A 31 -1.84 8.42 5.68
N VAL A 32 -0.61 8.92 5.58
CA VAL A 32 0.55 8.41 6.33
C VAL A 32 0.33 8.55 7.84
N GLN A 33 -0.13 9.71 8.30
CA GLN A 33 -0.42 9.94 9.72
C GLN A 33 -1.50 9.00 10.25
N SER A 34 -2.58 8.78 9.48
CA SER A 34 -3.63 7.82 9.85
C SER A 34 -3.10 6.39 9.95
N HIS A 35 -2.19 5.99 9.06
CA HIS A 35 -1.58 4.66 9.12
C HIS A 35 -0.64 4.50 10.32
N PHE A 36 0.14 5.53 10.67
CA PHE A 36 0.96 5.50 11.88
C PHE A 36 0.12 5.33 13.14
N GLN A 37 -1.02 6.01 13.24
CA GLN A 37 -1.92 5.85 14.39
C GLN A 37 -2.46 4.41 14.50
N LYS A 38 -2.88 3.81 13.38
CA LYS A 38 -3.34 2.41 13.35
C LYS A 38 -2.22 1.44 13.71
N TYR A 39 -1.00 1.71 13.26
CA TYR A 39 0.17 0.91 13.61
C TYR A 39 0.51 1.02 15.10
N ASP A 40 0.49 2.22 15.67
CA ASP A 40 0.72 2.46 17.09
C ASP A 40 -0.33 1.72 17.95
N GLU A 41 -1.61 1.78 17.58
CA GLU A 41 -2.67 1.01 18.22
C GLU A 41 -2.40 -0.50 18.16
N PHE A 42 -2.02 -1.02 16.99
CA PHE A 42 -1.70 -2.44 16.81
C PHE A 42 -0.49 -2.90 17.66
N VAL A 43 0.50 -2.03 17.84
CA VAL A 43 1.72 -2.32 18.60
C VAL A 43 1.48 -2.19 20.09
N VAL A 44 0.91 -1.07 20.53
CA VAL A 44 0.77 -0.69 21.93
C VAL A 44 -0.44 -1.35 22.57
N THR A 45 -1.60 -1.30 21.91
CA THR A 45 -2.86 -1.81 22.45
C THR A 45 -3.01 -3.30 22.15
N ASP A 46 -2.88 -3.69 20.88
CA ASP A 46 -3.14 -5.07 20.45
C ASP A 46 -1.93 -5.99 20.65
N LYS A 47 -0.75 -5.45 21.00
CA LYS A 47 0.50 -6.20 21.25
C LYS A 47 0.86 -7.13 20.10
N HIS A 48 0.72 -6.64 18.88
CA HIS A 48 0.92 -7.39 17.63
C HIS A 48 -0.03 -8.58 17.42
N GLN A 49 -1.14 -8.66 18.16
CA GLN A 49 -2.13 -9.72 17.95
C GLN A 49 -3.17 -9.29 16.92
N VAL A 50 -3.37 -10.14 15.92
CA VAL A 50 -4.37 -9.90 14.89
C VAL A 50 -5.75 -10.28 15.41
N ASP A 51 -6.70 -9.34 15.40
CA ASP A 51 -8.10 -9.63 15.71
C ASP A 51 -8.73 -10.49 14.60
N GLU A 52 -8.82 -11.81 14.82
CA GLU A 52 -9.41 -12.78 13.88
C GLU A 52 -10.91 -12.57 13.61
N ARG A 53 -11.60 -11.78 14.46
CA ARG A 53 -13.00 -11.39 14.23
C ARG A 53 -13.11 -10.34 13.14
N ARG A 54 -12.07 -9.51 12.98
CA ARG A 54 -11.98 -8.47 11.95
C ARG A 54 -11.19 -8.95 10.73
N TRP A 55 -10.16 -9.76 10.94
CA TRP A 55 -9.22 -10.18 9.91
C TRP A 55 -9.40 -11.66 9.57
N GLU A 56 -9.56 -11.96 8.29
CA GLU A 56 -9.59 -13.31 7.76
C GLU A 56 -8.22 -13.64 7.18
N HIS A 57 -7.64 -14.75 7.64
CA HIS A 57 -6.35 -15.22 7.14
C HIS A 57 -6.47 -15.67 5.67
N VAL A 58 -5.57 -15.18 4.83
CA VAL A 58 -5.54 -15.48 3.39
C VAL A 58 -4.43 -16.46 3.07
N LYS A 59 -3.21 -16.18 3.54
CA LYS A 59 -2.02 -16.98 3.22
C LYS A 59 -0.91 -16.73 4.23
N SER A 60 -0.13 -17.77 4.49
CA SER A 60 1.15 -17.68 5.20
C SER A 60 2.28 -18.13 4.29
N LYS A 61 3.44 -17.49 4.39
CA LYS A 61 4.69 -17.98 3.84
C LYS A 61 5.82 -17.58 4.79
N ASP A 62 6.62 -18.54 5.22
CA ASP A 62 7.66 -18.33 6.22
C ASP A 62 7.07 -17.63 7.45
N ASP A 63 7.66 -16.55 7.95
CA ASP A 63 7.16 -15.75 9.06
C ASP A 63 6.17 -14.65 8.64
N MET A 64 5.77 -14.60 7.36
CA MET A 64 4.84 -13.60 6.83
C MET A 64 3.42 -14.14 6.74
N HIS A 65 2.47 -13.46 7.36
CA HIS A 65 1.06 -13.80 7.39
C HIS A 65 0.22 -12.67 6.79
N VAL A 66 -0.61 -13.01 5.79
CA VAL A 66 -1.46 -12.05 5.08
C VAL A 66 -2.91 -12.30 5.44
N TYR A 67 -3.61 -11.23 5.78
CA TYR A 67 -5.01 -11.20 6.15
C TYR A 67 -5.77 -10.19 5.31
N THR A 68 -7.06 -10.44 5.11
CA THR A 68 -7.99 -9.48 4.50
C THR A 68 -9.07 -9.11 5.51
N GLU A 69 -9.54 -7.87 5.44
CA GLU A 69 -10.57 -7.41 6.36
C GLU A 69 -11.91 -8.09 6.03
N ARG A 70 -12.52 -8.71 7.04
CA ARG A 70 -13.84 -9.31 6.94
C ARG A 70 -14.85 -8.18 6.70
N VAL A 71 -15.40 -8.15 5.48
CA VAL A 71 -16.38 -7.14 5.15
C VAL A 71 -17.74 -7.52 5.77
N ASN A 72 -18.06 -6.96 6.94
CA ASN A 72 -19.35 -7.17 7.59
C ASN A 72 -20.49 -6.73 6.66
N LYS A 73 -21.50 -7.58 6.49
CA LYS A 73 -22.66 -7.34 5.60
C LYS A 73 -23.42 -6.06 5.96
N ASP A 74 -23.43 -5.67 7.24
CA ASP A 74 -24.08 -4.44 7.69
C ASP A 74 -23.23 -3.18 7.43
N SER A 75 -21.90 -3.27 7.57
CA SER A 75 -20.96 -2.17 7.26
C SER A 75 -20.96 -1.83 5.77
N ARG A 76 -21.19 -2.82 4.90
CA ARG A 76 -21.37 -2.57 3.47
C ARG A 76 -22.57 -1.66 3.20
N LYS A 77 -23.67 -1.73 3.94
CA LYS A 77 -24.87 -0.92 3.61
C LYS A 77 -24.67 0.59 3.81
N THR A 78 -23.72 0.99 4.64
CA THR A 78 -23.49 2.39 5.04
C THR A 78 -22.32 3.04 4.31
N LEU A 79 -21.45 2.25 3.67
CA LEU A 79 -20.27 2.76 2.98
C LEU A 79 -20.59 3.11 1.52
N PRO A 80 -20.07 4.24 0.99
CA PRO A 80 -20.10 4.55 -0.44
C PRO A 80 -19.55 3.38 -1.27
N ASP A 81 -20.09 3.15 -2.47
CA ASP A 81 -19.67 2.03 -3.32
C ASP A 81 -18.17 2.05 -3.65
N ALA A 82 -17.53 3.22 -3.66
CA ALA A 82 -16.08 3.34 -3.83
C ALA A 82 -15.29 2.71 -2.67
N GLU A 83 -15.76 2.87 -1.43
CA GLU A 83 -15.12 2.32 -0.23
C GLU A 83 -15.45 0.84 -0.01
N LYS A 84 -16.62 0.38 -0.45
CA LYS A 84 -16.95 -1.06 -0.45
C LYS A 84 -15.99 -1.93 -1.25
N ASN A 85 -15.35 -1.35 -2.27
CA ASN A 85 -14.48 -2.07 -3.19
C ASN A 85 -12.99 -1.95 -2.83
N MET A 86 -12.63 -1.16 -1.81
CA MET A 86 -11.26 -1.16 -1.30
C MET A 86 -11.05 -2.35 -0.37
N ALA A 87 -10.43 -3.41 -0.88
CA ALA A 87 -9.99 -4.53 -0.06
C ALA A 87 -8.82 -4.09 0.83
N SER A 88 -9.07 -3.90 2.13
CA SER A 88 -8.01 -3.74 3.13
C SER A 88 -7.26 -5.06 3.30
N MET A 89 -5.93 -5.00 3.25
CA MET A 89 -5.06 -6.12 3.57
C MET A 89 -4.12 -5.75 4.72
N LEU A 90 -3.92 -6.69 5.62
CA LEU A 90 -2.94 -6.60 6.70
C LEU A 90 -1.91 -7.70 6.51
N SER A 91 -0.63 -7.35 6.51
CA SER A 91 0.46 -8.32 6.49
C SER A 91 1.28 -8.17 7.77
N VAL A 92 1.47 -9.25 8.51
CA VAL A 92 2.19 -9.27 9.78
C VAL A 92 3.26 -10.35 9.71
N GLY A 93 4.48 -10.02 10.09
CA GLY A 93 5.60 -10.94 10.06
C GLY A 93 6.95 -10.27 10.05
N THR A 94 8.00 -11.08 10.01
CA THR A 94 9.37 -10.62 9.81
C THR A 94 9.86 -10.87 8.39
N PHE A 95 10.84 -10.08 7.97
CA PHE A 95 11.50 -10.20 6.67
C PHE A 95 13.01 -10.26 6.87
N VAL A 96 13.69 -11.11 6.10
CA VAL A 96 15.16 -11.22 6.14
C VAL A 96 15.77 -10.21 5.17
N GLY A 97 16.35 -9.13 5.70
CA GLY A 97 17.05 -8.11 4.91
C GLY A 97 16.92 -6.71 5.50
N GLY A 98 17.38 -5.71 4.74
CA GLY A 98 17.22 -4.31 5.10
C GLY A 98 15.87 -3.74 4.70
N LEU A 99 15.35 -2.79 5.47
CA LEU A 99 14.13 -2.05 5.13
C LEU A 99 14.29 -1.32 3.78
N GLU A 100 15.47 -0.80 3.48
CA GLU A 100 15.74 -0.10 2.21
C GLU A 100 15.54 -1.01 0.99
N ASP A 101 15.98 -2.26 1.06
CA ASP A 101 15.81 -3.23 -0.02
C ASP A 101 14.33 -3.59 -0.23
N LEU A 102 13.59 -3.75 0.88
CA LEU A 102 12.15 -3.98 0.86
C LEU A 102 11.40 -2.78 0.25
N MET A 103 11.68 -1.56 0.76
CA MET A 103 11.06 -0.33 0.26
C MET A 103 11.42 -0.07 -1.20
N PHE A 104 12.63 -0.43 -1.64
CA PHE A 104 13.01 -0.35 -3.05
C PHE A 104 12.14 -1.28 -3.90
N GLY A 105 11.92 -2.53 -3.46
CA GLY A 105 11.03 -3.48 -4.15
C GLY A 105 9.58 -2.99 -4.25
N ILE A 106 9.08 -2.28 -3.25
CA ILE A 106 7.70 -1.77 -3.18
C ILE A 106 7.54 -0.47 -3.98
N ILE A 107 8.45 0.50 -3.82
CA ILE A 107 8.34 1.82 -4.44
C ILE A 107 8.68 1.77 -5.93
N ASN A 108 9.67 0.97 -6.34
CA ASN A 108 10.12 0.89 -7.74
C ASN A 108 9.35 -0.11 -8.58
N THR A 109 8.03 -0.18 -8.39
CA THR A 109 7.12 -0.95 -9.24
C THR A 109 6.93 -0.31 -10.62
N PHE A 110 7.34 0.95 -10.82
CA PHE A 110 7.42 1.56 -12.15
C PHE A 110 8.62 1.01 -12.91
N ARG A 111 8.35 0.50 -14.11
CA ARG A 111 9.26 -0.23 -15.02
C ARG A 111 10.62 0.44 -15.26
N ASP A 112 10.72 1.76 -15.13
CA ASP A 112 11.97 2.51 -15.32
C ASP A 112 12.86 2.54 -14.07
N ALA A 113 12.30 2.47 -12.86
CA ALA A 113 13.07 2.56 -11.63
C ALA A 113 13.83 1.26 -11.28
N MET A 114 13.36 0.12 -11.80
CA MET A 114 14.07 -1.18 -11.71
C MET A 114 15.36 -1.21 -12.56
N ARG A 115 15.50 -0.35 -13.58
CA ARG A 115 16.62 -0.37 -14.53
C ARG A 115 17.87 0.37 -14.02
N VAL A 116 17.75 1.14 -12.94
CA VAL A 116 18.85 1.99 -12.44
C VAL A 116 19.92 1.20 -11.68
N LYS A 117 19.66 -0.04 -11.25
CA LYS A 117 20.65 -0.87 -10.52
C LYS A 117 21.44 -1.86 -11.39
N THR A 118 21.35 -1.80 -12.73
CA THR A 118 22.09 -2.73 -13.63
C THR A 118 23.13 -2.03 -14.49
N ALA A 119 23.59 -0.83 -14.11
CA ALA A 119 24.69 -0.12 -14.76
C ALA A 119 25.90 -0.02 -13.82
#